data_AF-A0AAJ5YTP3-F1
#
_entry.id   AF-A0AAJ5YTP3-F1
#
_cell.length_a   1.000
_cell.length_b   1.000
_cell.length_c   1.000
_cell.angle_alpha   90.00
_cell.angle_beta   90.00
_cell.angle_gamma   90.00
#
_symmetry.space_group_name_H-M   'P 1'
#
loop_
_entity.id
_entity.type
_entity.pdbx_description
1 polymer ?
#
loop_
_entity_poly.entity_id
_entity_poly.type
_entity_poly.pdbx_seq_one_letter_code
_entity_poly.pdbx_strand_id
1 'polypeptide(L)'
;MLRLSKPLGIYARQLKRGVSSMSFTPPYRYIEADALAEQLRSKSTQPLSIAVVDVRDDDYEGGHIVGCIRAPSSSFYDRVNSLVHEDLKDYERVVFHCSLSQQRGPKSARIYRETLDNARNTGTLSTSINQQVLVLRDGFANFGPRFKRDKTLVEDWDEEAWQWR
;
A
#
# COMPACT_ATOMS: atom_id res chain seq x y z
N MET A 1 -62.87 38.65 -25.17
CA MET A 1 -62.37 37.27 -24.91
C MET A 1 -60.89 37.26 -25.28
N LEU A 2 -60.05 36.60 -24.47
CA LEU A 2 -58.58 36.39 -24.61
C LEU A 2 -57.67 37.59 -24.27
N ARG A 3 -56.49 37.44 -23.68
CA ARG A 3 -55.92 36.63 -22.57
C ARG A 3 -54.49 37.20 -22.40
N LEU A 4 -54.02 37.37 -21.17
CA LEU A 4 -52.67 37.85 -20.87
C LEU A 4 -51.57 36.93 -21.45
N SER A 5 -50.41 37.52 -21.79
CA SER A 5 -49.12 36.86 -21.51
C SER A 5 -48.01 37.90 -21.26
N LYS A 6 -47.36 37.78 -20.10
CA LYS A 6 -46.15 38.53 -19.69
C LYS A 6 -44.90 37.76 -20.17
N PRO A 7 -43.78 38.41 -20.51
CA PRO A 7 -42.54 37.70 -20.82
C PRO A 7 -41.83 37.21 -19.55
N LEU A 8 -41.24 36.02 -19.69
CA LEU A 8 -40.53 35.23 -18.68
C LEU A 8 -39.16 35.84 -18.35
N GLY A 9 -38.87 35.93 -17.05
CA GLY A 9 -37.60 36.38 -16.50
C GLY A 9 -36.47 35.39 -16.76
N ILE A 10 -35.31 35.96 -17.09
CA ILE A 10 -34.05 35.29 -17.33
C ILE A 10 -33.42 35.03 -15.94
N TYR A 11 -33.51 33.81 -15.41
CA TYR A 11 -32.78 33.41 -14.21
C TYR A 11 -31.45 32.76 -14.59
N ALA A 12 -30.37 33.45 -14.27
CA ALA A 12 -29.00 32.94 -14.31
C ALA A 12 -28.89 31.70 -13.41
N ARG A 13 -28.45 30.57 -13.98
CA ARG A 13 -28.11 29.36 -13.21
C ARG A 13 -26.72 29.53 -12.63
N GLN A 14 -26.64 29.90 -11.36
CA GLN A 14 -25.43 29.81 -10.57
C GLN A 14 -25.06 28.32 -10.40
N LEU A 15 -23.99 27.87 -11.06
CA LEU A 15 -23.39 26.57 -10.80
C LEU A 15 -22.75 26.59 -9.40
N LYS A 16 -23.47 26.09 -8.40
CA LYS A 16 -22.88 25.77 -7.09
C LYS A 16 -21.96 24.56 -7.27
N ARG A 17 -20.66 24.81 -7.47
CA ARG A 17 -19.63 23.77 -7.26
C ARG A 17 -19.61 23.48 -5.76
N GLY A 18 -20.29 22.41 -5.35
CA GLY A 18 -20.20 21.91 -3.99
C GLY A 18 -18.75 21.54 -3.69
N VAL A 19 -18.14 22.22 -2.74
CA VAL A 19 -16.87 21.77 -2.15
C VAL A 19 -17.22 20.55 -1.31
N SER A 20 -17.04 19.37 -1.89
CA SER A 20 -17.11 18.13 -1.13
C SER A 20 -16.01 18.18 -0.08
N SER A 21 -16.37 18.04 1.20
CA SER A 21 -15.42 17.82 2.29
C SER A 21 -14.53 16.64 1.91
N MET A 22 -13.31 16.92 1.42
CA MET A 22 -12.36 15.86 1.09
C MET A 22 -11.79 15.35 2.40
N SER A 23 -12.43 14.33 2.98
CA SER A 23 -11.77 13.47 3.95
C SER A 23 -10.56 12.86 3.25
N PHE A 24 -9.35 13.24 3.66
CA PHE A 24 -8.11 12.64 3.18
C PHE A 24 -8.05 11.19 3.69
N THR A 25 -8.76 10.31 2.98
CA THR A 25 -8.70 8.87 3.23
C THR A 25 -7.45 8.37 2.51
N PRO A 26 -6.48 7.78 3.23
CA PRO A 26 -5.31 7.22 2.58
C PRO A 26 -5.71 6.17 1.54
N PRO A 27 -5.01 6.07 0.39
CA PRO A 27 -5.36 5.12 -0.65
C PRO A 27 -4.84 3.69 -0.34
N TYR A 28 -4.81 3.33 0.94
CA TYR A 28 -4.38 2.04 1.48
C TYR A 28 -5.06 1.78 2.81
N ARG A 29 -5.04 0.53 3.28
CA ARG A 29 -5.53 0.14 4.61
C ARG A 29 -4.41 -0.41 5.47
N TYR A 30 -4.60 -0.46 6.78
CA TYR A 30 -3.65 -1.13 7.67
C TYR A 30 -4.00 -2.62 7.81
N ILE A 31 -2.98 -3.45 8.02
CA ILE A 31 -3.08 -4.86 8.43
C ILE A 31 -2.31 -5.07 9.73
N GLU A 32 -2.89 -5.84 10.64
CA GLU A 32 -2.26 -6.19 11.92
C GLU A 32 -1.25 -7.34 11.74
N ALA A 33 -0.27 -7.41 12.64
CA ALA A 33 0.81 -8.39 12.56
C ALA A 33 0.30 -9.85 12.55
N ASP A 34 -0.71 -10.18 13.36
CA ASP A 34 -1.31 -11.53 13.38
C ASP A 34 -2.00 -11.89 12.07
N ALA A 35 -2.77 -10.94 11.52
CA ALA A 35 -3.50 -11.15 10.28
C ALA A 35 -2.55 -11.33 9.09
N LEU A 36 -1.41 -10.62 9.09
CA LEU A 36 -0.35 -10.84 8.11
C LEU A 36 0.30 -12.22 8.31
N ALA A 37 0.64 -12.59 9.54
CA ALA A 37 1.26 -13.88 9.85
C ALA A 37 0.37 -15.07 9.41
N GLU A 38 -0.94 -15.00 9.64
CA GLU A 38 -1.89 -16.01 9.18
C GLU A 38 -1.91 -16.13 7.65
N GLN A 39 -1.91 -15.00 6.93
CA GLN A 39 -1.87 -14.98 5.47
C GLN A 39 -0.54 -15.50 4.90
N LEU A 40 0.59 -15.21 5.55
CA LEU A 40 1.88 -15.72 5.12
C LEU A 40 1.99 -17.23 5.32
N ARG A 41 1.43 -17.79 6.40
CA ARG A 41 1.41 -19.24 6.62
C ARG A 41 0.56 -19.99 5.57
N SER A 42 -0.50 -19.37 5.07
CA SER A 42 -1.34 -19.96 4.01
C SER A 42 -0.80 -19.77 2.60
N LYS A 43 0.25 -18.94 2.42
CA LYS A 43 0.89 -18.65 1.12
C LYS A 43 1.36 -19.88 0.36
N SER A 44 1.72 -20.96 1.06
CA SER A 44 2.10 -22.25 0.43
C SER A 44 1.01 -22.81 -0.51
N THR A 45 -0.26 -22.53 -0.21
CA THR A 45 -1.40 -22.97 -1.01
C THR A 45 -1.81 -21.95 -2.09
N GLN A 46 -1.50 -20.67 -1.88
CA GLN A 46 -1.84 -19.58 -2.78
C GLN A 46 -0.65 -18.61 -2.90
N PRO A 47 0.37 -18.94 -3.71
CA PRO A 47 1.64 -18.19 -3.74
C PRO A 47 1.48 -16.71 -4.13
N LEU A 48 0.48 -16.39 -4.95
CA LEU A 48 0.19 -15.04 -5.44
C LEU A 48 -0.88 -14.29 -4.63
N SER A 49 -1.33 -14.84 -3.49
CA SER A 49 -2.31 -14.17 -2.64
C SER A 49 -1.77 -12.91 -1.97
N ILE A 50 -0.48 -12.91 -1.60
CA ILE A 50 0.14 -11.81 -0.85
C ILE A 50 1.63 -11.64 -1.10
N ALA A 51 2.03 -10.40 -1.38
CA ALA A 51 3.41 -9.94 -1.40
C ALA A 51 3.67 -8.95 -0.25
N VAL A 52 4.87 -9.01 0.32
CA VAL A 52 5.36 -8.08 1.34
C VAL A 52 6.49 -7.26 0.73
N VAL A 53 6.44 -5.94 0.88
CA VAL A 53 7.45 -5.00 0.40
C VAL A 53 8.06 -4.29 1.60
N ASP A 54 9.33 -4.60 1.86
CA ASP A 54 10.12 -3.95 2.91
C ASP A 54 10.82 -2.71 2.33
N VAL A 55 10.45 -1.53 2.84
CA VAL A 55 11.00 -0.25 2.39
C VAL A 55 11.99 0.36 3.38
N ARG A 56 12.51 -0.43 4.32
CA ARG A 56 13.64 -0.02 5.18
C ARG A 56 14.90 0.23 4.33
N ASP A 57 15.74 1.14 4.82
CA ASP A 57 16.98 1.53 4.16
C ASP A 57 18.13 0.74 4.80
N ASP A 58 18.97 1.41 5.59
CA ASP A 58 20.06 0.78 6.36
C ASP A 58 19.51 0.02 7.59
N ASP A 59 18.35 0.43 8.09
CA ASP A 59 17.64 -0.23 9.20
C ASP A 59 16.94 -1.55 8.80
N TYR A 60 17.23 -2.05 7.60
CA TYR A 60 16.82 -3.39 7.14
C TYR A 60 17.54 -4.51 7.91
N GLU A 61 18.80 -4.28 8.30
CA GLU A 61 19.63 -5.24 9.03
C GLU A 61 18.99 -5.65 10.37
N GLY A 62 19.27 -6.87 10.84
CA GLY A 62 18.70 -7.44 12.07
C GLY A 62 17.51 -8.39 11.83
N GLY A 63 17.18 -8.67 10.57
CA GLY A 63 16.13 -9.61 10.18
C GLY A 63 15.01 -8.96 9.38
N HIS A 64 14.23 -9.81 8.71
CA HIS A 64 13.14 -9.38 7.83
C HIS A 64 12.05 -10.44 7.70
N ILE A 65 10.92 -10.04 7.10
CA ILE A 65 9.80 -10.95 6.83
C ILE A 65 10.20 -11.87 5.68
N VAL A 66 9.95 -13.18 5.86
CA VAL A 66 10.36 -14.22 4.89
C VAL A 66 9.84 -13.92 3.49
N GLY A 67 10.74 -13.92 2.51
CA GLY A 67 10.41 -13.74 1.10
C GLY A 67 9.84 -12.36 0.77
N CYS A 68 10.13 -11.34 1.58
CA CYS A 68 9.79 -9.97 1.25
C CYS A 68 10.59 -9.45 0.04
N ILE A 69 10.00 -8.52 -0.70
CA ILE A 69 10.69 -7.78 -1.75
C ILE A 69 11.31 -6.54 -1.11
N ARG A 70 12.64 -6.46 -1.09
CA ARG A 70 13.35 -5.28 -0.58
C ARG A 70 13.33 -4.13 -1.59
N ALA A 71 12.66 -3.04 -1.25
CA ALA A 71 12.56 -1.83 -2.07
C ALA A 71 12.77 -0.57 -1.21
N PRO A 72 14.03 -0.20 -0.90
CA PRO A 72 14.36 0.86 0.05
C PRO A 72 13.69 2.19 -0.28
N SER A 73 13.28 2.93 0.76
CA SER A 73 12.52 4.17 0.59
C SER A 73 13.31 5.26 -0.14
N SER A 74 14.63 5.29 0.05
CA SER A 74 15.57 6.23 -0.56
C SER A 74 15.60 6.15 -2.09
N SER A 75 15.44 4.94 -2.65
CA SER A 75 15.44 4.68 -4.10
C SER A 75 14.07 4.21 -4.61
N PHE A 76 12.99 4.43 -3.86
CA PHE A 76 11.69 3.84 -4.17
C PHE A 76 11.07 4.40 -5.47
N TYR A 77 11.31 5.68 -5.77
CA TYR A 77 10.80 6.31 -7.00
C TYR A 77 11.36 5.67 -8.27
N ASP A 78 12.61 5.21 -8.24
CA ASP A 78 13.25 4.55 -9.38
C ASP A 78 12.70 3.13 -9.59
N ARG A 79 12.25 2.49 -8.49
CA ARG A 79 11.77 1.10 -8.45
C ARG A 79 10.27 0.95 -8.67
N VAL A 80 9.45 1.96 -8.37
CA VAL A 80 7.98 1.80 -8.34
C VAL A 80 7.38 1.34 -9.66
N ASN A 81 7.96 1.74 -10.80
CA ASN A 81 7.47 1.29 -12.10
C ASN A 81 7.70 -0.22 -12.30
N SER A 82 8.90 -0.75 -11.99
CA SER A 82 9.14 -2.19 -12.10
C SER A 82 8.27 -2.97 -11.11
N LEU A 83 8.07 -2.44 -9.91
CA LEU A 83 7.17 -3.04 -8.93
C LEU A 83 5.74 -3.20 -9.50
N VAL A 84 5.19 -2.16 -10.12
CA VAL A 84 3.83 -2.19 -10.69
C VAL A 84 3.72 -3.08 -11.94
N HIS A 85 4.70 -3.02 -12.84
CA HIS A 85 4.62 -3.68 -14.15
C HIS A 85 5.20 -5.10 -14.20
N GLU A 86 5.98 -5.49 -13.19
CA GLU A 86 6.73 -6.74 -13.17
C GLU A 86 6.53 -7.48 -11.84
N ASP A 87 7.15 -6.99 -10.76
CA ASP A 87 7.34 -7.77 -9.53
C ASP A 87 6.04 -8.10 -8.80
N LEU A 88 5.09 -7.16 -8.80
CA LEU A 88 3.88 -7.24 -7.98
C LEU A 88 2.60 -7.43 -8.80
N LYS A 89 2.65 -7.37 -10.13
CA LYS A 89 1.45 -7.28 -10.99
C LYS A 89 0.45 -8.44 -10.80
N ASP A 90 0.93 -9.61 -10.44
CA ASP A 90 0.11 -10.83 -10.33
C ASP A 90 -0.41 -11.07 -8.90
N TYR A 91 -0.03 -10.22 -7.93
CA TYR A 91 -0.43 -10.40 -6.54
C TYR A 91 -1.77 -9.74 -6.22
N GLU A 92 -2.64 -10.45 -5.49
CA GLU A 92 -3.93 -9.89 -5.04
C GLU A 92 -3.76 -8.83 -3.94
N ARG A 93 -2.77 -9.00 -3.06
CA ARG A 93 -2.50 -8.11 -1.93
C ARG A 93 -1.03 -7.74 -1.88
N VAL A 94 -0.76 -6.47 -1.66
CA VAL A 94 0.59 -5.93 -1.49
C VAL A 94 0.66 -5.21 -0.16
N VAL A 95 1.52 -5.68 0.73
CA VAL A 95 1.72 -5.12 2.07
C VAL A 95 3.05 -4.39 2.13
N PHE A 96 3.01 -3.08 2.34
CA PHE A 96 4.19 -2.28 2.58
C PHE A 96 4.49 -2.17 4.07
N HIS A 97 5.77 -2.11 4.42
CA HIS A 97 6.17 -1.74 5.78
C HIS A 97 7.54 -1.08 5.81
N CYS A 98 7.82 -0.36 6.89
CA CYS A 98 9.19 -0.01 7.25
C CYS A 98 9.51 -0.51 8.66
N SER A 99 10.39 0.16 9.41
CA SER A 99 10.66 -0.20 10.80
C SER A 99 9.43 0.03 11.69
N LEU A 100 8.83 1.23 11.66
CA LEU A 100 7.65 1.57 12.49
C LEU A 100 6.36 1.79 11.68
N SER A 101 6.45 1.81 10.35
CA SER A 101 5.33 2.13 9.44
C SER A 101 4.62 3.47 9.72
N GLN A 102 5.32 4.47 10.25
CA GLN A 102 4.75 5.81 10.51
C GLN A 102 4.99 6.82 9.37
N GLN A 103 6.03 6.60 8.55
CA GLN A 103 6.41 7.52 7.47
C GLN A 103 6.70 6.79 6.15
N ARG A 104 7.82 6.05 6.08
CA ARG A 104 8.31 5.40 4.85
C ARG A 104 7.32 4.37 4.29
N GLY A 105 6.82 3.45 5.11
CA GLY A 105 5.81 2.46 4.70
C GLY A 105 4.55 3.11 4.10
N PRO A 106 3.84 4.00 4.83
CA PRO A 106 2.71 4.77 4.32
C PRO A 106 3.00 5.56 3.04
N LYS A 107 4.16 6.24 2.96
CA LYS A 107 4.57 7.01 1.79
C LYS A 107 4.73 6.11 0.56
N SER A 108 5.44 4.99 0.70
CA SER A 108 5.67 4.06 -0.40
C SER A 108 4.38 3.38 -0.86
N ALA A 109 3.49 3.00 0.07
CA ALA A 109 2.18 2.46 -0.27
C ALA A 109 1.32 3.44 -1.09
N ARG A 110 1.32 4.72 -0.69
CA ARG A 110 0.63 5.78 -1.44
C ARG A 110 1.21 5.94 -2.85
N ILE A 111 2.53 6.06 -2.97
CA ILE A 111 3.22 6.21 -4.27
C ILE A 111 2.91 5.00 -5.16
N TYR A 112 3.01 3.78 -4.64
CA TYR A 112 2.67 2.57 -5.38
C TYR A 112 1.23 2.60 -5.87
N ARG A 113 0.27 2.96 -5.00
CA ARG A 113 -1.14 2.98 -5.39
C ARG A 113 -1.42 4.02 -6.47
N GLU A 114 -0.85 5.22 -6.35
CA GLU A 114 -0.97 6.28 -7.35
C GLU A 114 -0.37 5.85 -8.70
N THR A 115 0.81 5.23 -8.71
CA THR A 115 1.42 4.68 -9.93
C THR A 115 0.58 3.58 -10.55
N LEU A 116 0.06 2.65 -9.74
CA LEU A 116 -0.82 1.58 -10.18
C LEU A 116 -2.11 2.11 -10.83
N ASP A 117 -2.74 3.11 -10.21
CA ASP A 117 -3.96 3.72 -10.75
C ASP A 117 -3.69 4.51 -12.03
N ASN A 118 -2.54 5.20 -12.12
CA ASN A 118 -2.11 5.85 -13.36
C ASN A 118 -1.87 4.83 -14.49
N ALA A 119 -1.23 3.70 -14.19
CA ALA A 119 -0.99 2.63 -15.16
C ALA A 119 -2.31 2.02 -15.67
N ARG A 120 -3.31 1.85 -14.79
CA ARG A 120 -4.67 1.41 -15.17
C ARG A 120 -5.37 2.43 -16.06
N ASN A 121 -5.36 3.70 -15.66
CA ASN A 121 -6.06 4.76 -16.38
C ASN A 121 -5.46 5.02 -17.78
N THR A 122 -4.18 4.76 -17.96
CA THR A 122 -3.47 4.89 -19.25
C THR A 122 -3.51 3.62 -20.09
N GLY A 123 -4.06 2.51 -19.57
CA GLY A 123 -4.10 1.22 -20.27
C GLY A 123 -2.72 0.56 -20.44
N THR A 124 -1.72 0.97 -19.65
CA THR A 124 -0.35 0.42 -19.71
C THR A 124 -0.15 -0.76 -18.76
N LEU A 125 -1.09 -1.00 -17.86
CA LEU A 125 -1.08 -2.17 -16.97
C LEU A 125 -1.62 -3.41 -17.70
N SER A 126 -0.84 -4.49 -17.74
CA SER A 126 -1.22 -5.74 -18.42
C SER A 126 -2.22 -6.60 -17.64
N THR A 127 -2.33 -6.39 -16.32
CA THR A 127 -3.15 -7.18 -15.42
C THR A 127 -4.47 -6.47 -15.10
N SER A 128 -5.56 -7.23 -14.99
CA SER A 128 -6.87 -6.74 -14.53
C SER A 128 -7.09 -6.92 -13.03
N ILE A 129 -6.11 -7.45 -12.29
CA ILE A 129 -6.22 -7.70 -10.85
C ILE A 129 -6.41 -6.39 -10.10
N ASN A 130 -7.48 -6.30 -9.31
CA ASN A 130 -7.71 -5.19 -8.41
C ASN A 130 -6.95 -5.40 -7.08
N GLN A 131 -5.65 -5.10 -7.12
CA GLN A 131 -4.78 -5.29 -5.96
C GLN A 131 -5.21 -4.46 -4.75
N GLN A 132 -5.22 -5.10 -3.58
CA GLN A 132 -5.36 -4.43 -2.30
C GLN A 132 -4.00 -3.95 -1.80
N VAL A 133 -3.86 -2.63 -1.61
CA VAL A 133 -2.65 -2.03 -1.04
C VAL A 133 -2.84 -1.85 0.46
N LEU A 134 -1.91 -2.42 1.22
CA LEU A 134 -1.95 -2.50 2.67
C LEU A 134 -0.64 -1.95 3.27
N VAL A 135 -0.70 -1.52 4.53
CA VAL A 135 0.47 -1.15 5.34
C VAL A 135 0.46 -1.98 6.62
N LEU A 136 1.57 -2.66 6.93
CA LEU A 136 1.73 -3.38 8.18
C LEU A 136 1.79 -2.39 9.34
N ARG A 137 0.82 -2.46 10.26
CA ARG A 137 0.79 -1.62 11.45
C ARG A 137 2.02 -1.87 12.33
N ASP A 138 2.60 -0.79 12.83
CA ASP A 138 3.79 -0.75 13.70
C ASP A 138 5.07 -1.36 13.09
N GLY A 139 5.02 -1.71 11.80
CA GLY A 139 6.15 -2.15 10.99
C GLY A 139 6.87 -3.39 11.52
N PHE A 140 8.13 -3.54 11.10
CA PHE A 140 8.95 -4.68 11.49
C PHE A 140 9.36 -4.63 12.97
N ALA A 141 9.39 -3.45 13.60
CA ALA A 141 9.67 -3.32 15.03
C ALA A 141 8.65 -4.03 15.91
N ASN A 142 7.39 -4.15 15.45
CA ASN A 142 6.38 -4.98 16.11
C ASN A 142 6.40 -6.42 15.60
N PHE A 143 6.42 -6.62 14.27
CA PHE A 143 6.30 -7.95 13.68
C PHE A 143 7.50 -8.86 13.98
N GLY A 144 8.72 -8.33 13.83
CA GLY A 144 9.98 -9.07 13.99
C GLY A 144 10.12 -9.71 15.36
N PRO A 145 10.20 -8.93 16.46
CA PRO A 145 10.32 -9.47 17.81
C PRO A 145 9.20 -10.45 18.19
N ARG A 146 8.00 -10.22 17.66
CA ARG A 146 6.82 -11.05 17.92
C ARG A 146 6.90 -12.43 17.27
N PHE A 147 7.44 -12.52 16.05
CA PHE A 147 7.48 -13.76 15.27
C PHE A 147 8.90 -14.30 15.03
N LYS A 148 9.94 -13.74 15.64
CA LYS A 148 11.36 -14.13 15.45
C LYS A 148 11.68 -15.62 15.62
N ARG A 149 10.88 -16.35 16.39
CA ARG A 149 11.03 -17.81 16.61
C ARG A 149 10.41 -18.65 15.48
N ASP A 150 9.53 -18.07 14.67
CA ASP A 150 8.89 -18.72 13.54
C ASP A 150 9.68 -18.44 12.25
N LYS A 151 10.52 -19.40 11.86
CA LYS A 151 11.37 -19.30 10.65
C LYS A 151 10.58 -19.31 9.34
N THR A 152 9.28 -19.57 9.38
CA THR A 152 8.40 -19.41 8.20
C THR A 152 7.92 -17.97 8.02
N LEU A 153 8.12 -17.11 9.03
CA LEU A 153 7.68 -15.72 9.04
C LEU A 153 8.83 -14.72 9.12
N VAL A 154 9.90 -15.03 9.86
CA VAL A 154 11.06 -14.16 10.03
C VAL A 154 12.35 -14.91 9.71
N GLU A 155 13.15 -14.33 8.82
CA GLU A 155 14.49 -14.81 8.45
C GLU A 155 15.57 -13.80 8.83
N ASP A 156 16.81 -14.29 8.91
CA ASP A 156 18.02 -13.52 9.27
C ASP A 156 17.90 -12.69 10.55
N TRP A 157 17.14 -13.19 11.51
CA TRP A 157 17.01 -12.56 12.83
C TRP A 157 18.35 -12.59 13.57
N ASP A 158 18.87 -11.40 13.90
CA ASP A 158 20.09 -11.21 14.67
C ASP A 158 19.75 -10.60 16.03
N GLU A 159 19.84 -11.40 17.10
CA GLU A 159 19.48 -10.93 18.45
C GLU A 159 20.38 -9.79 18.93
N GLU A 160 21.64 -9.73 18.51
CA GLU A 160 22.60 -8.68 18.93
C GLU A 160 22.23 -7.32 18.34
N ALA A 161 21.86 -7.28 17.05
CA ALA A 161 21.38 -6.08 16.38
C ALA A 161 20.14 -5.44 17.03
N TRP A 162 19.37 -6.20 17.81
CA TRP A 162 18.17 -5.73 18.52
C TRP A 162 18.39 -5.38 19.99
N GLN A 163 19.56 -5.65 20.57
CA GLN A 163 19.83 -5.30 21.98
C GLN A 163 19.82 -3.79 22.24
N TRP A 164 19.99 -2.99 21.20
CA TRP A 164 20.18 -1.53 21.29
C TRP A 164 19.15 -0.71 20.49
N ARG A 165 18.03 -1.32 20.08
CA ARG A 165 16.98 -0.70 19.25
C ARG A 165 15.70 -0.38 20.02
#